data_AF-A0A8H5PY05-F1
#
_entry.id   AF-A0A8H5PY05-F1
#
_cell.length_a   1.000
_cell.length_b   1.000
_cell.length_c   1.000
_cell.angle_alpha   90.00
_cell.angle_beta   90.00
_cell.angle_gamma   90.00
#
_symmetry.space_group_name_H-M   'P 1'
#
loop_
_entity.id
_entity.type
_entity.pdbx_description
1 polymer ?
#
loop_
_entity_poly.entity_id
_entity_poly.type
_entity_poly.pdbx_seq_one_letter_code
_entity_poly.pdbx_strand_id
1 'polypeptide(L)'
;MNSKTLISVLACLSVGVSAGPCKPVTSQVTQVTSATTELSTSIDLTTTVSASEIATTIELSSQTTEDSTTEIATTATVADTTTEAATTTTEEAATTTTGAARCPTPSACNNLGFDWAYYSNPAQNTDETYSSFVPESFKQDNPLYVGTTRQIGGLFQPSSGAQTGPIYGSTQSFPLDYFALNHHGYLYSCDAGTYKFDIPYANDAVYLWIGQYAYLGWSSGNANAKALYNQPDHIAGTAHFEIDLPAGQYIPIRFVYGQAQYGGGFTFTVTAPNGQILVGNDVTASPYIVRYSCDGILAPAYVPFGQEV
;
A
#
# COMPACT_ATOMS: atom_id res chain seq x y z
N MET A 1 -63.26 -34.82 38.74
CA MET A 1 -62.43 -33.64 38.42
C MET A 1 -61.77 -33.92 37.08
N ASN A 2 -62.53 -33.79 35.97
CA ASN A 2 -62.71 -32.60 35.11
C ASN A 2 -61.46 -32.36 34.23
N SER A 3 -61.45 -32.76 32.94
CA SER A 3 -62.04 -32.09 31.73
C SER A 3 -60.94 -31.29 31.01
N LYS A 4 -60.67 -31.26 29.69
CA LYS A 4 -61.30 -31.64 28.38
C LYS A 4 -60.11 -31.76 27.37
N THR A 5 -59.97 -32.74 26.48
CA THR A 5 -60.63 -32.97 25.16
C THR A 5 -60.86 -31.73 24.28
N LEU A 6 -60.21 -31.68 23.11
CA LEU A 6 -60.84 -31.30 21.83
C LEU A 6 -59.96 -31.72 20.64
N ILE A 7 -60.48 -32.73 19.94
CA ILE A 7 -60.16 -33.13 18.57
C ILE A 7 -61.05 -32.28 17.66
N SER A 8 -60.55 -31.85 16.50
CA SER A 8 -61.41 -31.50 15.37
C SER A 8 -60.75 -31.88 14.05
N VAL A 9 -61.47 -32.74 13.34
CA VAL A 9 -61.29 -33.18 11.95
C VAL A 9 -62.49 -32.63 11.18
N LEU A 10 -62.26 -31.96 10.04
CA LEU A 10 -63.24 -31.75 8.95
C LEU A 10 -62.53 -30.99 7.81
N ALA A 11 -62.76 -31.17 6.52
CA ALA A 11 -63.17 -32.25 5.63
C ALA A 11 -62.89 -31.73 4.20
N CYS A 12 -62.67 -32.63 3.25
CA CYS A 12 -62.35 -32.33 1.86
C CYS A 12 -63.42 -31.49 1.13
N LEU A 13 -62.97 -30.57 0.28
CA LEU A 13 -63.69 -30.18 -0.94
C LEU A 13 -62.70 -30.16 -2.10
N SER A 14 -62.77 -31.21 -2.92
CA SER A 14 -62.21 -31.27 -4.25
C SER A 14 -63.16 -30.59 -5.24
N VAL A 15 -62.68 -29.55 -5.94
CA VAL A 15 -63.22 -29.16 -7.24
C VAL A 15 -62.05 -29.12 -8.20
N GLY A 16 -62.03 -30.08 -9.12
CA GLY A 16 -61.11 -30.10 -10.25
C GLY A 16 -61.55 -29.09 -11.30
N VAL A 17 -60.58 -28.40 -11.88
CA VAL A 17 -60.68 -27.86 -13.23
C VAL A 17 -59.44 -28.33 -13.99
N SER A 18 -59.69 -29.08 -15.05
CA SER A 18 -58.75 -29.56 -16.05
C SER A 18 -58.79 -28.63 -17.26
N ALA A 19 -57.62 -28.28 -17.78
CA ALA A 19 -57.24 -27.83 -19.15
C ALA A 19 -56.15 -26.75 -19.03
N GLY A 20 -54.97 -26.78 -19.66
CA GLY A 20 -54.38 -27.65 -20.69
C GLY A 20 -52.85 -27.41 -20.72
N PRO A 21 -52.12 -27.85 -21.76
CA PRO A 21 -50.66 -27.98 -21.72
C PRO A 21 -49.96 -26.63 -22.00
N CYS A 22 -49.17 -26.14 -21.04
CA CYS A 22 -48.21 -25.08 -21.33
C CYS A 22 -46.93 -25.69 -21.91
N LYS A 23 -46.60 -25.26 -23.14
CA LYS A 23 -45.35 -25.49 -23.87
C LYS A 23 -44.12 -25.14 -23.02
N PRO A 24 -42.97 -25.79 -23.24
CA PRO A 24 -41.71 -25.30 -22.71
C PRO A 24 -41.37 -23.96 -23.40
N VAL A 25 -41.22 -22.90 -22.60
CA VAL A 25 -40.62 -21.66 -23.05
C VAL A 25 -39.11 -21.86 -23.03
N THR A 26 -38.52 -21.93 -24.22
CA THR A 26 -37.08 -21.86 -24.43
C THR A 26 -36.61 -20.46 -24.07
N SER A 27 -36.04 -20.27 -22.87
CA SER A 27 -35.28 -19.06 -22.57
C SER A 27 -33.91 -19.16 -23.25
N GLN A 28 -33.73 -18.38 -24.31
CA GLN A 28 -32.42 -18.20 -24.95
C GLN A 28 -31.45 -17.56 -23.95
N VAL A 29 -30.30 -18.21 -23.77
CA VAL A 29 -29.14 -17.62 -23.10
C VAL A 29 -28.63 -16.48 -23.97
N THR A 30 -28.85 -15.25 -23.54
CA THR A 30 -28.15 -14.08 -24.11
C THR A 30 -26.82 -13.98 -23.37
N GLN A 31 -25.76 -14.41 -24.04
CA GLN A 31 -24.40 -14.26 -23.57
C GLN A 31 -24.03 -12.77 -23.65
N VAL A 32 -24.04 -12.08 -22.51
CA VAL A 32 -23.49 -10.73 -22.42
C VAL A 32 -21.98 -10.88 -22.31
N THR A 33 -21.30 -10.59 -23.41
CA THR A 33 -19.84 -10.43 -23.43
C THR A 33 -19.49 -9.19 -22.63
N SER A 34 -19.00 -9.36 -21.40
CA SER A 34 -18.45 -8.26 -20.61
C SER A 34 -17.14 -7.81 -21.26
N ALA A 35 -17.15 -6.62 -21.85
CA ALA A 35 -15.94 -5.94 -22.27
C ALA A 35 -15.22 -5.41 -21.01
N THR A 36 -14.05 -5.97 -20.69
CA THR A 36 -13.10 -5.39 -19.75
C THR A 36 -12.64 -4.05 -20.33
N THR A 37 -13.11 -2.95 -19.75
CA THR A 37 -12.53 -1.64 -19.98
C THR A 37 -11.40 -1.50 -18.98
N GLU A 38 -10.16 -1.65 -19.42
CA GLU A 38 -9.00 -1.30 -18.59
C GLU A 38 -9.02 0.20 -18.36
N LEU A 39 -9.34 0.60 -17.13
CA LEU A 39 -9.22 1.96 -16.68
C LEU A 39 -7.75 2.18 -16.32
N SER A 40 -6.98 2.78 -17.23
CA SER A 40 -5.67 3.33 -16.86
C SER A 40 -5.91 4.49 -15.88
N THR A 41 -5.75 4.23 -14.59
CA THR A 41 -5.68 5.27 -13.56
C THR A 41 -4.33 5.97 -13.65
N SER A 42 -4.28 7.08 -14.38
CA SER A 42 -3.17 8.03 -14.27
C SER A 42 -3.26 8.71 -12.90
N ILE A 43 -2.32 8.41 -12.00
CA ILE A 43 -2.14 9.18 -10.77
C ILE A 43 -1.38 10.45 -11.13
N ASP A 44 -1.91 11.60 -10.76
CA ASP A 44 -1.23 12.87 -10.90
C ASP A 44 -0.09 12.94 -9.85
N LEU A 45 1.14 12.72 -10.32
CA LEU A 45 2.37 12.74 -9.51
C LEU A 45 3.00 14.15 -9.42
N THR A 46 2.33 15.21 -9.87
CA THR A 46 2.98 16.52 -10.11
C THR A 46 2.96 17.51 -8.94
N THR A 47 2.40 17.17 -7.77
CA THR A 47 2.41 18.10 -6.63
C THR A 47 3.53 17.80 -5.65
N THR A 48 4.64 18.53 -5.77
CA THR A 48 5.55 18.77 -4.66
C THR A 48 4.80 19.55 -3.58
N VAL A 49 4.54 18.91 -2.42
CA VAL A 49 3.91 19.58 -1.28
C VAL A 49 4.93 20.55 -0.68
N SER A 50 4.88 21.80 -1.12
CA SER A 50 5.66 22.89 -0.55
C SER A 50 5.00 23.37 0.74
N ALA A 51 5.65 23.10 1.88
CA ALA A 51 5.28 23.70 3.15
C ALA A 51 5.79 25.15 3.20
N SER A 52 4.93 26.14 2.92
CA SER A 52 5.12 27.51 3.43
C SER A 52 3.88 28.38 3.22
N GLU A 53 3.01 28.46 4.23
CA GLU A 53 2.39 29.73 4.58
C GLU A 53 3.06 30.22 5.86
N ILE A 54 3.29 31.53 5.94
CA ILE A 54 4.08 32.29 6.92
C ILE A 54 5.55 32.48 6.51
N ALA A 55 5.78 33.43 5.61
CA ALA A 55 6.97 34.28 5.68
C ALA A 55 6.68 35.67 5.11
N THR A 56 6.86 36.66 5.98
CA THR A 56 6.74 38.09 5.73
C THR A 56 7.76 38.57 4.71
N THR A 57 7.32 39.50 3.87
CA THR A 57 8.02 40.14 2.75
C THR A 57 9.39 40.73 3.12
N ILE A 58 10.45 40.29 2.45
CA ILE A 58 11.67 41.09 2.24
C ILE A 58 12.11 40.89 0.78
N GLU A 59 11.92 41.91 -0.04
CA GLU A 59 12.45 41.98 -1.40
C GLU A 59 13.98 42.18 -1.38
N LEU A 60 14.70 41.41 -2.20
CA LEU A 60 16.01 41.84 -2.69
C LEU A 60 16.24 41.38 -4.13
N SER A 61 16.43 42.38 -4.98
CA SER A 61 16.62 42.33 -6.44
C SER A 61 17.84 41.50 -6.86
N SER A 62 17.68 40.67 -7.89
CA SER A 62 18.77 40.06 -8.64
C SER A 62 19.14 40.92 -9.85
N GLN A 63 20.44 41.07 -10.12
CA GLN A 63 20.98 41.75 -11.29
C GLN A 63 21.82 40.74 -12.08
N THR A 64 21.49 40.59 -13.37
CA THR A 64 22.17 39.75 -14.35
C THR A 64 23.37 40.51 -14.93
N THR A 65 24.49 39.83 -15.17
CA THR A 65 25.57 40.32 -16.05
C THR A 65 26.05 39.20 -16.97
N GLU A 66 26.08 39.51 -18.26
CA GLU A 66 26.51 38.66 -19.37
C GLU A 66 28.04 38.59 -19.52
N ASP A 67 28.42 37.45 -20.08
CA ASP A 67 29.54 37.06 -20.95
C ASP A 67 30.77 37.97 -21.20
N SER A 68 31.94 37.32 -21.30
CA SER A 68 33.09 37.83 -22.05
C SER A 68 34.06 36.69 -22.41
N THR A 69 33.97 36.25 -23.66
CA THR A 69 34.99 35.46 -24.38
C THR A 69 36.31 36.20 -24.50
N THR A 70 37.43 35.49 -24.29
CA THR A 70 38.78 35.96 -24.64
C THR A 70 39.54 34.85 -25.38
N GLU A 71 39.85 35.07 -26.65
CA GLU A 71 40.90 34.35 -27.41
C GLU A 71 42.30 34.78 -26.93
N ILE A 72 43.32 33.94 -27.09
CA ILE A 72 44.66 34.32 -27.61
C ILE A 72 45.55 33.08 -27.89
N ALA A 73 46.02 33.06 -29.14
CA ALA A 73 47.30 32.66 -29.75
C ALA A 73 48.10 31.38 -29.37
N THR A 74 48.37 30.65 -30.45
CA THR A 74 49.38 29.59 -30.69
C THR A 74 50.82 30.05 -30.47
N THR A 75 51.65 29.19 -29.89
CA THR A 75 53.12 29.22 -30.07
C THR A 75 53.63 27.79 -30.21
N ALA A 76 54.29 27.52 -31.34
CA ALA A 76 54.92 26.24 -31.63
C ALA A 76 56.35 26.21 -31.08
N THR A 77 56.67 25.19 -30.30
CA THR A 77 58.05 24.85 -29.90
C THR A 77 58.38 23.46 -30.42
N VAL A 78 59.41 23.42 -31.27
CA VAL A 78 60.03 22.20 -31.78
C VAL A 78 60.92 21.64 -30.67
N ALA A 79 60.63 20.42 -30.21
CA ALA A 79 61.52 19.64 -29.36
C ALA A 79 61.87 18.34 -30.09
N ASP A 80 63.16 18.20 -30.33
CA ASP A 80 63.83 17.02 -30.87
C ASP A 80 63.86 15.96 -29.76
N THR A 81 63.38 14.74 -30.03
CA THR A 81 63.50 13.62 -29.07
C THR A 81 63.63 12.31 -29.82
N THR A 82 64.76 11.66 -29.52
CA THR A 82 65.23 10.34 -29.90
C THR A 82 64.17 9.24 -29.87
N THR A 83 64.12 8.50 -30.97
CA THR A 83 63.33 7.28 -31.17
C THR A 83 63.81 6.13 -30.27
N GLU A 84 62.98 5.72 -29.31
CA GLU A 84 63.10 4.44 -28.61
C GLU A 84 61.93 3.54 -29.04
N ALA A 85 62.23 2.29 -29.36
CA ALA A 85 61.29 1.35 -29.95
C ALA A 85 60.19 0.96 -28.95
N ALA A 86 58.93 1.21 -29.32
CA ALA A 86 57.78 0.78 -28.54
C ALA A 86 57.48 -0.72 -28.77
N THR A 87 57.52 -1.50 -27.69
CA THR A 87 57.10 -2.89 -27.65
C THR A 87 55.57 -2.96 -27.69
N THR A 88 55.00 -3.56 -28.73
CA THR A 88 53.56 -3.86 -28.82
C THR A 88 53.20 -4.95 -27.81
N THR A 89 52.52 -4.56 -26.72
CA THR A 89 51.79 -5.49 -25.84
C THR A 89 50.32 -5.44 -26.23
N THR A 90 49.81 -6.54 -26.77
CA THR A 90 48.39 -6.72 -27.09
C THR A 90 47.64 -6.91 -25.78
N GLU A 91 47.02 -5.85 -25.24
CA GLU A 91 46.07 -5.98 -24.14
C GLU A 91 44.79 -6.62 -24.65
N GLU A 92 44.53 -7.83 -24.16
CA GLU A 92 43.25 -8.51 -24.29
C GLU A 92 42.19 -7.65 -23.59
N ALA A 93 41.17 -7.23 -24.34
CA ALA A 93 40.07 -6.45 -23.82
C ALA A 93 39.35 -7.26 -22.71
N ALA A 94 39.68 -6.97 -21.46
CA ALA A 94 38.96 -7.47 -20.31
C ALA A 94 37.51 -6.97 -20.44
N THR A 95 36.64 -7.88 -20.85
CA THR A 95 35.20 -7.64 -20.88
C THR A 95 34.77 -7.55 -19.43
N THR A 96 34.79 -6.33 -18.89
CA THR A 96 34.17 -6.03 -17.61
C THR A 96 32.68 -6.18 -17.83
N THR A 97 32.14 -7.34 -17.48
CA THR A 97 30.70 -7.52 -17.30
C THR A 97 30.29 -6.53 -16.21
N THR A 98 29.89 -5.34 -16.62
CA THR A 98 29.30 -4.34 -15.74
C THR A 98 27.98 -4.95 -15.29
N GLY A 99 28.00 -5.62 -14.12
CA GLY A 99 26.78 -6.06 -13.48
C GLY A 99 25.84 -4.87 -13.40
N ALA A 100 24.55 -5.09 -13.68
CA ALA A 100 23.51 -4.07 -13.62
C ALA A 100 23.74 -3.19 -12.37
N ALA A 101 23.81 -1.88 -12.57
CA ALA A 101 24.09 -0.94 -11.50
C ALA A 101 23.09 -1.20 -10.36
N ARG A 102 23.60 -1.58 -9.18
CA ARG A 102 22.78 -1.80 -8.00
C ARG A 102 22.07 -0.49 -7.67
N CYS A 103 20.75 -0.57 -7.66
CA CYS A 103 19.85 0.54 -7.42
C CYS A 103 20.20 1.25 -6.09
N PRO A 104 20.44 2.59 -6.07
CA PRO A 104 20.82 3.28 -4.85
C PRO A 104 19.66 3.30 -3.85
N THR A 105 19.94 2.95 -2.60
CA THR A 105 18.97 3.10 -1.51
C THR A 105 18.88 4.56 -1.08
N PRO A 106 17.71 5.05 -0.62
CA PRO A 106 17.60 6.38 -0.08
C PRO A 106 18.52 6.56 1.14
N SER A 107 18.93 7.79 1.43
CA SER A 107 19.73 8.09 2.62
C SER A 107 18.97 7.69 3.89
N ALA A 108 19.68 7.06 4.83
CA ALA A 108 19.14 6.67 6.12
C ALA A 108 19.51 7.69 7.20
N CYS A 109 18.52 8.13 7.97
CA CYS A 109 18.65 9.12 9.05
C CYS A 109 17.68 8.79 10.19
N ASN A 110 17.71 7.52 10.63
CA ASN A 110 16.77 6.95 11.61
C ASN A 110 15.30 6.99 11.14
N ASN A 111 15.08 6.89 9.83
CA ASN A 111 13.79 7.03 9.18
C ASN A 111 13.25 5.71 8.60
N LEU A 112 13.95 4.58 8.72
CA LEU A 112 13.53 3.33 8.07
C LEU A 112 12.21 2.76 8.63
N GLY A 113 11.42 2.12 7.77
CA GLY A 113 10.18 1.42 8.12
C GLY A 113 8.92 2.28 8.00
N PHE A 114 7.89 1.90 8.73
CA PHE A 114 6.60 2.57 8.82
C PHE A 114 6.40 3.16 10.21
N ASP A 115 5.72 4.30 10.27
CA ASP A 115 5.00 4.70 11.48
C ASP A 115 3.71 3.87 11.54
N TRP A 116 3.30 3.47 12.74
CA TRP A 116 2.06 2.73 12.95
C TRP A 116 1.34 3.14 14.22
N ALA A 117 0.02 3.00 14.21
CA ALA A 117 -0.84 3.29 15.34
C ALA A 117 -1.84 2.17 15.60
N TYR A 118 -2.12 1.94 16.89
CA TYR A 118 -3.14 1.01 17.37
C TYR A 118 -4.37 1.77 17.87
N TYR A 119 -5.54 1.32 17.46
CA TYR A 119 -6.84 1.87 17.85
C TYR A 119 -7.75 0.77 18.37
N SER A 120 -8.69 1.13 19.24
CA SER A 120 -9.84 0.28 19.48
C SER A 120 -10.80 0.39 18.29
N ASN A 121 -11.30 -0.75 17.83
CA ASN A 121 -12.27 -0.82 16.75
C ASN A 121 -13.54 -1.54 17.25
N PRO A 122 -14.65 -0.81 17.48
CA PRO A 122 -15.88 -1.43 17.97
C PRO A 122 -16.68 -2.17 16.89
N ALA A 123 -16.24 -2.15 15.63
CA ALA A 123 -16.96 -2.75 14.53
C ALA A 123 -16.96 -4.29 14.63
N GLN A 124 -18.06 -4.91 14.18
CA GLN A 124 -18.21 -6.35 14.04
C GLN A 124 -18.37 -6.72 12.59
N ASN A 125 -17.66 -7.75 12.15
CA ASN A 125 -17.82 -8.27 10.81
C ASN A 125 -18.99 -9.26 10.82
N THR A 126 -20.11 -8.91 10.19
CA THR A 126 -21.32 -9.75 10.15
C THR A 126 -21.87 -9.92 8.73
N ASP A 127 -21.12 -9.44 7.74
CA ASP A 127 -21.50 -9.42 6.33
C ASP A 127 -20.34 -9.86 5.44
N GLU A 128 -20.54 -9.83 4.12
CA GLU A 128 -19.58 -10.32 3.12
C GLU A 128 -18.36 -9.40 2.93
N THR A 129 -18.39 -8.19 3.48
CA THR A 129 -17.46 -7.10 3.16
C THR A 129 -16.92 -6.34 4.37
N TYR A 130 -17.30 -6.74 5.59
CA TYR A 130 -17.09 -5.98 6.82
C TYR A 130 -17.56 -4.53 6.70
N SER A 131 -18.80 -4.32 6.23
CA SER A 131 -19.32 -2.98 5.88
C SER A 131 -19.38 -1.98 7.04
N SER A 132 -19.36 -2.46 8.29
CA SER A 132 -19.35 -1.65 9.50
C SER A 132 -17.98 -1.05 9.83
N PHE A 133 -16.90 -1.51 9.20
CA PHE A 133 -15.56 -0.97 9.40
C PHE A 133 -15.32 0.27 8.52
N VAL A 134 -15.08 1.40 9.16
CA VAL A 134 -14.89 2.70 8.51
C VAL A 134 -13.47 3.20 8.80
N PRO A 135 -12.47 2.90 7.97
CA PRO A 135 -11.08 3.21 8.30
C PRO A 135 -10.86 4.72 8.52
N GLU A 136 -11.52 5.58 7.74
CA GLU A 136 -11.38 7.05 7.86
C GLU A 136 -11.83 7.62 9.20
N SER A 137 -12.55 6.86 10.04
CA SER A 137 -12.89 7.30 11.41
C SER A 137 -11.65 7.51 12.29
N PHE A 138 -10.52 6.86 11.97
CA PHE A 138 -9.29 6.95 12.76
C PHE A 138 -8.44 8.19 12.48
N LYS A 139 -8.81 9.02 11.49
CA LYS A 139 -8.07 10.25 11.15
C LYS A 139 -7.94 11.22 12.31
N GLN A 140 -9.02 11.38 13.06
CA GLN A 140 -9.16 12.32 14.18
C GLN A 140 -9.33 11.61 15.52
N ASP A 141 -9.25 10.28 15.54
CA ASP A 141 -9.27 9.51 16.78
C ASP A 141 -7.88 9.46 17.39
N ASN A 142 -7.78 9.53 18.70
CA ASN A 142 -6.49 9.44 19.37
C ASN A 142 -6.07 7.98 19.47
N PRO A 143 -4.92 7.58 18.89
CA PRO A 143 -4.46 6.21 19.00
C PRO A 143 -4.12 5.86 20.45
N LEU A 144 -4.36 4.61 20.84
CA LEU A 144 -3.96 4.09 22.15
C LEU A 144 -2.46 3.82 22.21
N TYR A 145 -1.83 3.64 21.05
CA TYR A 145 -0.38 3.45 20.92
C TYR A 145 0.09 3.93 19.55
N VAL A 146 1.29 4.53 19.52
CA VAL A 146 2.01 4.87 18.29
C VAL A 146 3.41 4.31 18.39
N GLY A 147 3.91 3.74 17.31
CA GLY A 147 5.27 3.22 17.24
C GLY A 147 5.80 3.20 15.81
N THR A 148 6.96 2.58 15.66
CA THR A 148 7.60 2.36 14.37
C THR A 148 7.81 0.87 14.16
N THR A 149 7.71 0.39 12.93
CA THR A 149 7.99 -1.01 12.60
C THR A 149 8.69 -1.14 11.26
N ARG A 150 9.51 -2.19 11.13
CA ARG A 150 10.10 -2.59 9.84
C ARG A 150 9.43 -3.83 9.25
N GLN A 151 8.55 -4.47 10.02
CA GLN A 151 7.80 -5.65 9.65
C GLN A 151 6.32 -5.31 9.63
N ILE A 152 5.61 -5.83 8.64
CA ILE A 152 4.18 -5.60 8.45
C ILE A 152 3.48 -6.95 8.33
N GLY A 153 2.21 -6.98 8.69
CA GLY A 153 1.40 -8.20 8.68
C GLY A 153 1.62 -9.05 9.92
N GLY A 154 1.02 -10.23 9.92
CA GLY A 154 1.04 -11.16 11.03
C GLY A 154 -0.32 -11.79 11.28
N LEU A 155 -0.30 -12.88 12.06
CA LEU A 155 -1.50 -13.49 12.60
C LEU A 155 -1.68 -13.03 14.05
N PHE A 156 -2.84 -12.48 14.35
CA PHE A 156 -3.21 -11.94 15.65
C PHE A 156 -4.26 -12.88 16.26
N GLN A 157 -3.92 -13.41 17.44
CA GLN A 157 -4.48 -14.63 18.05
C GLN A 157 -3.98 -15.93 17.37
N PRO A 158 -2.69 -16.27 17.55
CA PRO A 158 -2.16 -17.57 17.15
C PRO A 158 -2.87 -18.71 17.90
N SER A 159 -2.72 -19.94 17.39
CA SER A 159 -3.33 -21.20 17.84
C SER A 159 -3.27 -21.54 19.34
N SER A 160 -2.59 -20.74 20.16
CA SER A 160 -2.61 -20.77 21.63
C SER A 160 -3.89 -20.19 22.25
N GLY A 161 -4.72 -19.47 21.48
CA GLY A 161 -5.93 -18.81 21.97
C GLY A 161 -5.68 -17.55 22.80
N ALA A 162 -4.46 -17.01 22.76
CA ALA A 162 -4.12 -15.78 23.49
C ALA A 162 -4.94 -14.58 23.00
N GLN A 163 -5.72 -13.97 23.91
CA GLN A 163 -6.57 -12.80 23.61
C GLN A 163 -5.79 -11.48 23.58
N THR A 164 -4.55 -11.49 24.09
CA THR A 164 -3.69 -10.31 24.14
C THR A 164 -2.26 -10.67 23.78
N GLY A 165 -1.53 -9.74 23.14
CA GLY A 165 -0.10 -9.92 22.85
C GLY A 165 0.56 -8.66 22.33
N PRO A 166 1.90 -8.64 22.25
CA PRO A 166 2.62 -7.53 21.63
C PRO A 166 2.40 -7.53 20.11
N ILE A 167 2.40 -6.33 19.52
CA ILE A 167 2.32 -6.12 18.07
C ILE A 167 3.61 -5.41 17.66
N TYR A 168 4.28 -5.93 16.62
CA TYR A 168 5.53 -5.39 16.07
C TYR A 168 6.65 -5.18 17.11
N GLY A 169 6.77 -6.09 18.07
CA GLY A 169 7.81 -6.01 19.11
C GLY A 169 7.56 -4.90 20.15
N SER A 170 6.33 -4.39 20.25
CA SER A 170 5.93 -3.47 21.31
C SER A 170 6.22 -4.05 22.69
N THR A 171 6.57 -3.18 23.63
CA THR A 171 6.73 -3.56 25.06
C THR A 171 5.39 -3.74 25.77
N GLN A 172 4.31 -3.21 25.19
CA GLN A 172 2.93 -3.37 25.67
C GLN A 172 2.23 -4.53 24.96
N SER A 173 1.33 -5.21 25.67
CA SER A 173 0.37 -6.16 25.09
C SER A 173 -0.96 -5.46 24.79
N PHE A 174 -1.55 -5.80 23.65
CA PHE A 174 -2.82 -5.27 23.17
C PHE A 174 -3.85 -6.40 23.05
N PRO A 175 -5.15 -6.09 23.17
CA PRO A 175 -6.21 -6.94 22.65
C PRO A 175 -5.94 -7.31 21.19
N LEU A 176 -6.07 -8.60 20.87
CA LEU A 176 -5.88 -9.14 19.52
C LEU A 176 -7.21 -9.36 18.79
N ASP A 177 -8.29 -8.81 19.33
CA ASP A 177 -9.61 -8.64 18.75
C ASP A 177 -10.02 -7.16 18.83
N TYR A 178 -11.02 -6.75 18.04
CA TYR A 178 -11.61 -5.41 18.08
C TYR A 178 -10.60 -4.26 18.06
N PHE A 179 -9.68 -4.30 17.10
CA PHE A 179 -8.66 -3.28 16.93
C PHE A 179 -8.46 -2.87 15.48
N ALA A 180 -7.81 -1.73 15.29
CA ALA A 180 -7.31 -1.33 13.98
C ALA A 180 -5.83 -0.96 14.07
N LEU A 181 -5.12 -1.23 12.98
CA LEU A 181 -3.75 -0.77 12.77
C LEU A 181 -3.72 0.17 11.58
N ASN A 182 -3.23 1.39 11.78
CA ASN A 182 -2.97 2.33 10.69
C ASN A 182 -1.46 2.40 10.48
N HIS A 183 -0.99 2.18 9.25
CA HIS A 183 0.42 2.24 8.89
C HIS A 183 0.61 3.22 7.76
N HIS A 184 1.66 4.03 7.85
CA HIS A 184 2.02 4.95 6.79
C HIS A 184 3.53 5.17 6.70
N GLY A 185 3.97 5.50 5.49
CA GLY A 185 5.36 5.73 5.15
C GLY A 185 5.51 5.99 3.66
N TYR A 186 6.71 5.75 3.16
CA TYR A 186 7.08 5.97 1.78
C TYR A 186 7.82 4.76 1.23
N LEU A 187 7.43 4.34 0.04
CA LEU A 187 8.19 3.47 -0.82
C LEU A 187 9.14 4.33 -1.67
N TYR A 188 10.44 4.12 -1.55
CA TYR A 188 11.40 4.68 -2.49
C TYR A 188 11.45 3.80 -3.75
N SER A 189 10.86 4.28 -4.84
CA SER A 189 10.80 3.57 -6.11
C SER A 189 12.12 3.69 -6.85
N CYS A 190 13.09 2.86 -6.51
CA CYS A 190 14.41 2.96 -7.11
C CYS A 190 14.42 2.65 -8.62
N ASP A 191 13.70 1.61 -9.03
CA ASP A 191 13.54 1.24 -10.44
C ASP A 191 12.25 1.84 -10.98
N ALA A 192 12.26 2.34 -12.22
CA ALA A 192 11.03 2.67 -12.90
C ALA A 192 10.33 1.40 -13.37
N GLY A 193 9.00 1.37 -13.32
CA GLY A 193 8.18 0.29 -13.86
C GLY A 193 7.09 -0.18 -12.91
N THR A 194 6.57 -1.37 -13.17
CA THR A 194 5.40 -1.90 -12.47
C THR A 194 5.75 -2.45 -11.10
N TYR A 195 5.25 -1.78 -10.06
CA TYR A 195 5.26 -2.27 -8.69
C TYR A 195 3.97 -3.01 -8.40
N LYS A 196 4.08 -4.10 -7.64
CA LYS A 196 2.94 -4.96 -7.25
C LYS A 196 2.71 -4.86 -5.75
N PHE A 197 1.45 -4.69 -5.38
CA PHE A 197 0.98 -4.62 -4.00
C PHE A 197 -0.03 -5.74 -3.80
N ASP A 198 0.38 -6.76 -3.04
CA ASP A 198 -0.38 -7.98 -2.84
C ASP A 198 -0.86 -8.08 -1.39
N ILE A 199 -2.15 -8.33 -1.21
CA ILE A 199 -2.76 -8.70 0.06
C ILE A 199 -3.34 -10.12 -0.13
N PRO A 200 -2.52 -11.18 -0.01
CA PRO A 200 -2.98 -12.55 -0.26
C PRO A 200 -3.86 -13.12 0.87
N TYR A 201 -3.94 -12.42 2.00
CA TYR A 201 -4.77 -12.80 3.13
C TYR A 201 -5.13 -11.57 3.97
N ALA A 202 -6.41 -11.41 4.27
CA ALA A 202 -6.93 -10.52 5.29
C ALA A 202 -8.10 -11.18 6.03
N ASN A 203 -8.04 -11.09 7.35
CA ASN A 203 -9.11 -11.38 8.27
C ASN A 203 -8.99 -10.36 9.41
N ASP A 204 -9.81 -9.31 9.50
CA ASP A 204 -11.03 -9.09 8.72
C ASP A 204 -10.88 -8.19 7.50
N ALA A 205 -10.17 -7.06 7.58
CA ALA A 205 -10.09 -6.14 6.44
C ALA A 205 -8.75 -5.42 6.33
N VAL A 206 -8.23 -5.26 5.11
CA VAL A 206 -7.11 -4.37 4.79
C VAL A 206 -7.50 -3.43 3.66
N TYR A 207 -7.25 -2.14 3.87
CA TYR A 207 -7.37 -1.10 2.87
C TYR A 207 -5.99 -0.56 2.53
N LEU A 208 -5.70 -0.36 1.25
CA LEU A 208 -4.43 0.16 0.74
C LEU A 208 -4.65 1.46 -0.02
N TRP A 209 -3.79 2.44 0.24
CA TRP A 209 -3.67 3.67 -0.53
C TRP A 209 -2.22 3.88 -0.94
N ILE A 210 -2.02 4.37 -2.16
CA ILE A 210 -0.73 4.74 -2.75
C ILE A 210 -0.83 6.17 -3.31
N GLY A 211 0.24 6.94 -3.18
CA GLY A 211 0.31 8.31 -3.69
C GLY A 211 -0.46 9.31 -2.83
N GLN A 212 -1.03 10.35 -3.46
CA GLN A 212 -1.62 11.48 -2.73
C GLN A 212 -2.65 11.05 -1.68
N TYR A 213 -3.54 10.11 -1.99
CA TYR A 213 -4.54 9.65 -1.02
C TYR A 213 -3.94 8.93 0.17
N ALA A 214 -2.81 8.26 0.02
CA ALA A 214 -2.11 7.69 1.17
C ALA A 214 -1.63 8.79 2.13
N TYR A 215 -1.12 9.90 1.59
CA TYR A 215 -0.64 11.03 2.38
C TYR A 215 -1.77 11.81 3.06
N LEU A 216 -2.84 12.11 2.33
CA LEU A 216 -3.94 12.95 2.80
C LEU A 216 -5.27 12.57 2.14
N GLY A 217 -6.38 12.67 2.89
CA GLY A 217 -7.71 12.48 2.30
C GLY A 217 -8.08 11.03 1.98
N TRP A 218 -7.35 10.05 2.50
CA TRP A 218 -7.73 8.64 2.40
C TRP A 218 -9.14 8.40 2.96
N SER A 219 -9.88 7.52 2.31
CA SER A 219 -11.19 7.03 2.72
C SER A 219 -11.39 5.64 2.16
N SER A 220 -12.32 4.89 2.76
CA SER A 220 -12.80 3.63 2.20
C SER A 220 -13.16 3.76 0.72
N GLY A 221 -13.74 4.88 0.27
CA GLY A 221 -14.15 5.11 -1.11
C GLY A 221 -13.03 5.26 -2.14
N ASN A 222 -11.83 5.70 -1.73
CA ASN A 222 -10.71 5.99 -2.64
C ASN A 222 -9.50 5.06 -2.44
N ALA A 223 -9.67 3.95 -1.72
CA ALA A 223 -8.63 2.93 -1.57
C ALA A 223 -8.29 2.29 -2.93
N ASN A 224 -6.99 2.12 -3.21
CA ASN A 224 -6.49 1.45 -4.40
C ASN A 224 -6.78 -0.05 -4.38
N ALA A 225 -6.78 -0.66 -3.20
CA ALA A 225 -7.14 -2.05 -3.00
C ALA A 225 -7.82 -2.28 -1.64
N LYS A 226 -8.70 -3.28 -1.61
CA LYS A 226 -9.45 -3.70 -0.42
C LYS A 226 -9.48 -5.22 -0.36
N ALA A 227 -8.90 -5.80 0.68
CA ALA A 227 -9.04 -7.21 0.99
C ALA A 227 -10.01 -7.35 2.16
N LEU A 228 -11.21 -7.87 1.91
CA LEU A 228 -12.31 -7.88 2.87
C LEU A 228 -12.74 -9.33 3.12
N TYR A 229 -12.77 -9.74 4.39
CA TYR A 229 -13.18 -11.07 4.82
C TYR A 229 -14.70 -11.20 4.73
N ASN A 230 -15.16 -12.20 3.99
CA ASN A 230 -16.57 -12.56 3.96
C ASN A 230 -16.87 -13.42 5.18
N GLN A 231 -17.55 -12.81 6.17
CA GLN A 231 -17.88 -13.49 7.42
C GLN A 231 -18.87 -14.66 7.23
N PRO A 232 -20.00 -14.52 6.50
CA PRO A 232 -20.95 -15.61 6.30
C PRO A 232 -20.32 -16.90 5.76
N ASP A 233 -19.48 -16.79 4.73
CA ASP A 233 -18.87 -17.93 4.04
C ASP A 233 -17.46 -18.25 4.54
N HIS A 234 -16.94 -17.46 5.49
CA HIS A 234 -15.60 -17.60 6.07
C HIS A 234 -14.48 -17.57 5.02
N ILE A 235 -14.63 -16.71 4.01
CA ILE A 235 -13.66 -16.57 2.91
C ILE A 235 -12.71 -15.42 3.23
N ALA A 236 -11.41 -15.72 3.24
CA ALA A 236 -10.39 -14.71 3.46
C ALA A 236 -10.41 -13.62 2.39
N GLY A 237 -10.24 -12.37 2.83
CA GLY A 237 -10.08 -11.25 1.92
C GLY A 237 -8.77 -11.36 1.16
N THR A 238 -8.81 -11.04 -0.13
CA THR A 238 -7.60 -10.92 -0.97
C THR A 238 -7.70 -9.70 -1.86
N ALA A 239 -6.58 -9.09 -2.19
CA ALA A 239 -6.52 -8.01 -3.17
C ALA A 239 -5.15 -7.94 -3.84
N HIS A 240 -5.14 -7.37 -5.05
CA HIS A 240 -3.95 -7.14 -5.85
C HIS A 240 -4.07 -5.77 -6.53
N PHE A 241 -2.99 -5.00 -6.50
CA PHE A 241 -2.90 -3.70 -7.16
C PHE A 241 -1.52 -3.55 -7.79
N GLU A 242 -1.49 -3.03 -9.02
CA GLU A 242 -0.25 -2.72 -9.72
C GLU A 242 -0.27 -1.26 -10.18
N ILE A 243 0.91 -0.65 -10.16
CA ILE A 243 1.10 0.71 -10.66
C ILE A 243 2.52 0.88 -11.20
N ASP A 244 2.61 1.59 -12.33
CA ASP A 244 3.89 2.05 -12.85
C ASP A 244 4.38 3.26 -12.05
N LEU A 245 5.53 3.13 -11.42
CA LEU A 245 6.15 4.19 -10.64
C LEU A 245 7.43 4.68 -11.35
N PRO A 246 7.75 5.98 -11.30
CA PRO A 246 9.02 6.50 -11.78
C PRO A 246 10.18 6.08 -10.87
N ALA A 247 11.39 6.07 -11.42
CA ALA A 247 12.61 5.86 -10.64
C ALA A 247 12.94 7.08 -9.75
N GLY A 248 13.55 6.83 -8.60
CA GLY A 248 14.11 7.85 -7.70
C GLY A 248 13.10 8.71 -6.96
N GLN A 249 11.86 8.23 -6.77
CA GLN A 249 10.79 8.97 -6.10
C GLN A 249 10.41 8.34 -4.77
N TYR A 250 9.94 9.16 -3.83
CA TYR A 250 9.31 8.71 -2.60
C TYR A 250 7.80 8.69 -2.80
N ILE A 251 7.24 7.48 -2.86
CA ILE A 251 5.82 7.26 -3.11
C ILE A 251 5.12 7.03 -1.78
N PRO A 252 4.20 7.91 -1.36
CA PRO A 252 3.43 7.70 -0.15
C PRO A 252 2.67 6.36 -0.22
N ILE A 253 2.71 5.60 0.87
CA ILE A 253 1.99 4.34 1.04
C ILE A 253 1.33 4.34 2.41
N ARG A 254 0.06 3.94 2.44
CA ARG A 254 -0.72 3.76 3.66
C ARG A 254 -1.54 2.50 3.55
N PHE A 255 -1.66 1.76 4.65
CA PHE A 255 -2.66 0.73 4.75
C PHE A 255 -3.24 0.68 6.17
N VAL A 256 -4.53 0.38 6.22
CA VAL A 256 -5.28 0.25 7.47
C VAL A 256 -5.82 -1.16 7.54
N TYR A 257 -5.46 -1.88 8.60
CA TYR A 257 -6.00 -3.18 8.94
C TYR A 257 -7.07 -3.02 10.02
N GLY A 258 -8.23 -3.62 9.81
CA GLY A 258 -9.31 -3.72 10.79
C GLY A 258 -9.50 -5.16 11.22
N GLN A 259 -9.43 -5.40 12.53
CA GLN A 259 -9.79 -6.65 13.17
C GLN A 259 -11.13 -6.51 13.88
N ALA A 260 -12.03 -7.46 13.64
CA ALA A 260 -13.31 -7.59 14.30
C ALA A 260 -13.19 -8.57 15.49
N GLN A 261 -14.25 -9.34 15.73
CA GLN A 261 -14.27 -10.42 16.70
C GLN A 261 -13.29 -11.56 16.37
N TYR A 262 -12.87 -12.29 17.41
CA TYR A 262 -11.99 -13.47 17.32
C TYR A 262 -10.59 -13.14 16.77
N GLY A 263 -9.93 -14.17 16.24
CA GLY A 263 -8.58 -14.11 15.74
C GLY A 263 -8.55 -13.85 14.25
N GLY A 264 -7.51 -13.15 13.82
CA GLY A 264 -7.36 -12.72 12.45
C GLY A 264 -5.91 -12.50 12.08
N GLY A 265 -5.71 -11.73 11.04
CA GLY A 265 -4.40 -11.34 10.58
C GLY A 265 -4.44 -10.84 9.16
N PHE A 266 -3.30 -10.40 8.68
CA PHE A 266 -3.13 -10.10 7.28
C PHE A 266 -1.70 -10.39 6.83
N THR A 267 -1.56 -10.62 5.54
CA THR A 267 -0.27 -10.67 4.86
C THR A 267 -0.26 -9.59 3.80
N PHE A 268 0.86 -8.87 3.69
CA PHE A 268 1.02 -7.79 2.74
C PHE A 268 2.42 -7.85 2.13
N THR A 269 2.49 -7.73 0.81
CA THR A 269 3.74 -7.79 0.06
C THR A 269 3.82 -6.63 -0.92
N VAL A 270 5.01 -6.03 -1.03
CA VAL A 270 5.34 -5.08 -2.10
C VAL A 270 6.48 -5.65 -2.92
N THR A 271 6.28 -5.79 -4.23
CA THR A 271 7.28 -6.32 -5.15
C THR A 271 7.68 -5.26 -6.17
N ALA A 272 8.98 -5.02 -6.29
CA ALA A 272 9.56 -4.09 -7.26
C ALA A 272 9.54 -4.67 -8.69
N PRO A 273 9.73 -3.83 -9.73
CA PRO A 273 9.74 -4.28 -11.14
C PRO A 273 10.79 -5.35 -11.42
N ASN A 274 11.91 -5.31 -10.70
CA ASN A 274 13.00 -6.28 -10.80
C ASN A 274 12.72 -7.62 -10.08
N GLY A 275 11.52 -7.79 -9.47
CA GLY A 275 11.11 -8.97 -8.72
C GLY A 275 11.53 -8.98 -7.24
N GLN A 276 12.24 -7.95 -6.76
CA GLN A 276 12.62 -7.85 -5.36
C GLN A 276 11.41 -7.59 -4.47
N ILE A 277 11.25 -8.39 -3.42
CA ILE A 277 10.26 -8.13 -2.37
C ILE A 277 10.80 -7.05 -1.42
N LEU A 278 10.11 -5.92 -1.35
CA LEU A 278 10.46 -4.75 -0.57
C LEU A 278 9.73 -4.68 0.78
N VAL A 279 8.56 -5.29 0.87
CA VAL A 279 7.76 -5.43 2.10
C VAL A 279 7.21 -6.84 2.12
N GLY A 280 7.20 -7.47 3.29
CA GLY A 280 6.65 -8.80 3.52
C GLY A 280 6.84 -9.21 4.98
N ASN A 281 6.13 -10.24 5.43
CA ASN A 281 6.20 -10.72 6.82
C ASN A 281 7.65 -11.08 7.23
N ASP A 282 8.44 -11.63 6.29
CA ASP A 282 9.83 -12.04 6.52
C ASP A 282 10.87 -10.94 6.17
N VAL A 283 10.42 -9.79 5.65
CA VAL A 283 11.30 -8.67 5.31
C VAL A 283 11.43 -7.76 6.52
N THR A 284 12.54 -7.88 7.25
CA THR A 284 12.74 -7.19 8.53
C THR A 284 13.53 -5.89 8.44
N ALA A 285 14.13 -5.60 7.29
CA ALA A 285 15.01 -4.46 7.10
C ALA A 285 15.08 -4.02 5.63
N SER A 286 13.95 -3.64 5.04
CA SER A 286 13.96 -3.03 3.71
C SER A 286 14.57 -1.62 3.77
N PRO A 287 15.62 -1.32 2.98
CA PRO A 287 16.18 0.02 2.91
C PRO A 287 15.33 0.96 2.03
N TYR A 288 14.32 0.42 1.34
CA TYR A 288 13.46 1.17 0.40
C TYR A 288 12.17 1.66 1.03
N ILE A 289 11.95 1.36 2.31
CA ILE A 289 10.80 1.85 3.05
C ILE A 289 11.29 2.83 4.12
N VAL A 290 10.79 4.05 4.05
CA VAL A 290 11.13 5.12 4.98
C VAL A 290 9.89 5.86 5.44
N ARG A 291 9.96 6.47 6.61
CA ARG A 291 8.90 7.28 7.23
C ARG A 291 8.93 8.73 6.74
N TYR A 292 10.11 9.20 6.34
CA TYR A 292 10.38 10.53 5.80
C TYR A 292 11.76 10.56 5.10
N SER A 293 12.02 11.55 4.26
CA SER A 293 13.35 11.80 3.68
C SER A 293 14.23 12.57 4.66
N CYS A 294 15.56 12.45 4.54
CA CYS A 294 16.48 13.10 5.48
C CYS A 294 16.52 14.62 5.39
N ASP A 295 16.12 15.18 4.25
CA ASP A 295 15.89 16.62 4.10
C ASP A 295 14.52 17.07 4.61
N GLY A 296 13.58 16.15 4.86
CA GLY A 296 12.19 16.44 5.23
C GLY A 296 11.36 17.12 4.14
N ILE A 297 11.88 17.26 2.92
CA ILE A 297 11.24 17.98 1.81
C ILE A 297 10.74 17.01 0.73
N LEU A 298 11.56 16.05 0.31
CA LEU A 298 11.19 15.11 -0.76
C LEU A 298 10.14 14.08 -0.31
N ALA A 299 10.17 13.71 0.96
CA ALA A 299 9.18 12.89 1.65
C ALA A 299 8.96 13.49 3.05
N PRO A 300 8.09 14.50 3.17
CA PRO A 300 7.81 15.11 4.46
C PRO A 300 7.21 14.09 5.41
N ALA A 301 7.42 14.28 6.72
CA ALA A 301 6.74 13.45 7.70
C ALA A 301 5.22 13.51 7.48
N TYR A 302 4.54 12.39 7.73
CA TYR A 302 3.09 12.39 7.77
C TYR A 302 2.59 13.23 8.94
N VAL A 303 1.39 13.77 8.79
CA VAL A 303 0.65 14.36 9.92
C VAL A 303 0.51 13.29 11.02
N PRO A 304 0.71 13.64 12.30
CA PRO A 304 0.55 12.68 13.39
C PRO A 304 -0.83 12.02 13.37
N PHE A 305 -0.86 10.73 13.70
CA PHE A 305 -2.10 9.98 13.91
C PHE A 305 -3.05 10.72 14.86
N GLY A 306 -4.33 10.77 14.50
CA GLY A 306 -5.38 11.49 15.25
C GLY A 306 -5.47 12.99 14.96
N GLN A 307 -4.66 13.51 14.02
CA GLN A 307 -4.67 14.92 13.60
C GLN A 307 -4.90 15.10 12.10
N GLU A 308 -5.28 14.03 11.40
CA GLU A 308 -5.45 14.02 9.95
C GLU A 308 -6.85 14.54 9.52
N VAL A 309 -6.98 14.92 8.24
CA VAL A 309 -8.23 15.39 7.62
C VAL A 309 -8.72 14.47 6.48
#